data_AF-A0A914TY27-F1
#
_entry.id   AF-A0A914TY27-F1
#
_cell.length_a   1.000
_cell.length_b   1.000
_cell.length_c   1.000
_cell.angle_alpha   90.00
_cell.angle_beta   90.00
_cell.angle_gamma   90.00
#
_symmetry.space_group_name_H-M   'P 1'
#
loop_
_entity.id
_entity.type
_entity.pdbx_description
1 polymer ?
#
loop_
_entity_poly.entity_id
_entity_poly.type
_entity_poly.pdbx_seq_one_letter_code
_entity_poly.pdbx_strand_id
1 'polypeptide(L)'
;MAGNSRAISAAIAIVFPQAYRRNCYAHVIRAADSKMQQLHFTKELREQVTSQIRELSRCTSDNHFDLAAEALLEEWYSDESVREFAIYFRRQYVELDKNWFAKQGAGCRTDNGIEGCNHWIKVIFITRSLPLLAVAEKMKKFLLKARDTNNGELEL
;
A
#
# COMPACT_ATOMS: atom_id res chain seq x y z
N MET A 1 3.63 -9.99 0.82
CA MET A 1 3.75 -8.52 0.98
C MET A 1 3.63 -8.16 2.43
N ALA A 2 4.42 -7.21 2.92
CA ALA A 2 4.36 -6.72 4.30
C ALA A 2 4.61 -5.21 4.34
N GLY A 3 4.30 -4.56 5.47
CA GLY A 3 4.80 -3.20 5.73
C GLY A 3 6.32 -3.22 5.92
N ASN A 4 6.97 -2.05 5.90
CA ASN A 4 8.44 -1.96 5.83
C ASN A 4 9.18 -2.23 7.17
N SER A 5 8.75 -3.24 7.93
CA SER A 5 9.40 -3.65 9.19
C SER A 5 10.67 -4.44 8.94
N ARG A 6 11.79 -4.00 9.55
CA ARG A 6 13.10 -4.69 9.50
C ARG A 6 13.04 -6.10 10.08
N ALA A 7 12.32 -6.30 11.18
CA ALA A 7 12.18 -7.61 11.81
C ALA A 7 11.48 -8.61 10.87
N ILE A 8 10.43 -8.17 10.18
CA ILE A 8 9.74 -8.98 9.18
C ILE A 8 10.67 -9.25 7.98
N SER A 9 11.51 -8.27 7.59
CA SER A 9 12.47 -8.46 6.48
C SER A 9 13.47 -9.56 6.79
N ALA A 10 14.07 -9.51 7.97
CA ALA A 10 15.03 -10.50 8.42
C ALA A 10 14.40 -11.89 8.52
N ALA A 11 13.22 -12.01 9.12
CA ALA A 11 12.53 -13.29 9.27
C ALA A 11 12.17 -13.92 7.91
N ILE A 12 11.64 -13.14 6.96
CA ILE A 12 11.33 -13.66 5.61
C ILE A 12 12.60 -14.12 4.90
N ALA A 13 13.69 -13.36 4.98
CA ALA A 13 14.95 -13.74 4.33
C ALA A 13 15.54 -15.04 4.89
N ILE A 14 15.36 -15.31 6.20
CA ILE A 14 15.84 -16.53 6.85
C ILE A 14 14.97 -17.74 6.47
N VAL A 15 13.64 -17.59 6.53
CA VAL A 15 12.71 -18.73 6.36
C VAL A 15 12.41 -19.01 4.89
N PHE A 16 12.39 -17.96 4.06
CA PHE A 16 12.09 -18.03 2.62
C PHE A 16 13.13 -17.24 1.82
N PRO A 17 14.39 -17.71 1.73
CA PRO A 17 15.47 -16.98 1.07
C PRO A 17 15.21 -16.72 -0.43
N GLN A 18 14.40 -17.55 -1.07
CA GLN A 18 13.96 -17.41 -2.46
C GLN A 18 12.75 -16.46 -2.63
N ALA A 19 12.12 -16.02 -1.54
CA ALA A 19 10.93 -15.17 -1.62
C ALA A 19 11.32 -13.72 -1.93
N TYR A 20 10.67 -13.17 -2.96
CA TYR A 20 10.80 -11.75 -3.27
C TYR A 20 9.86 -10.92 -2.39
N ARG A 21 10.42 -10.11 -1.50
CA ARG A 21 9.62 -9.21 -0.67
C ARG A 21 9.13 -8.03 -1.51
N ARG A 22 7.82 -7.77 -1.44
CA ARG A 22 7.19 -6.55 -1.93
C ARG A 22 6.58 -5.75 -0.78
N ASN A 23 6.71 -4.43 -0.87
CA ASN A 23 5.96 -3.49 -0.07
C ASN A 23 4.53 -3.40 -0.59
N CYS A 24 3.58 -3.42 0.33
CA CYS A 24 2.19 -3.25 -0.03
C CYS A 24 1.93 -1.79 -0.44
N TYR A 25 1.37 -1.59 -1.63
CA TYR A 25 0.94 -0.28 -2.12
C TYR A 25 0.06 0.48 -1.11
N ALA A 26 -0.86 -0.20 -0.42
CA ALA A 26 -1.70 0.43 0.61
C ALA A 26 -0.86 1.06 1.75
N HIS A 27 0.26 0.44 2.13
CA HIS A 27 1.17 1.04 3.11
C HIS A 27 1.94 2.23 2.55
N VAL A 28 2.31 2.21 1.26
CA VAL A 28 2.92 3.36 0.59
C VAL A 28 1.95 4.54 0.61
N ILE A 29 0.70 4.34 0.20
CA ILE A 29 -0.32 5.39 0.19
C ILE A 29 -0.61 5.93 1.58
N ARG A 30 -0.78 5.07 2.61
CA ARG A 30 -1.01 5.57 3.98
C ARG A 30 0.17 6.36 4.53
N ALA A 31 1.40 5.93 4.25
CA ALA A 31 2.59 6.66 4.69
C ALA A 31 2.76 7.97 3.92
N ALA A 32 2.50 7.98 2.61
CA ALA A 32 2.46 9.19 1.80
C ALA A 32 1.39 10.16 2.33
N ASP A 33 0.18 9.68 2.60
CA ASP A 33 -0.92 10.50 3.13
C ASP A 33 -0.57 11.10 4.50
N SER A 34 0.02 10.30 5.40
CA SER A 34 0.49 10.81 6.69
C SER A 34 1.54 11.91 6.53
N LYS A 35 2.48 11.78 5.59
CA LYS A 35 3.48 12.82 5.31
C LYS A 35 2.84 14.06 4.68
N MET A 36 1.90 13.91 3.73
CA MET A 36 1.17 15.05 3.14
C MET A 36 0.34 15.82 4.18
N GLN A 37 -0.26 15.13 5.15
CA GLN A 37 -0.95 15.76 6.27
C GLN A 37 0.02 16.57 7.16
N GLN A 38 1.21 16.03 7.46
CA GLN A 38 2.24 16.75 8.22
C GLN A 38 2.75 17.99 7.47
N LEU A 39 2.74 17.96 6.14
CA LEU A 39 3.11 19.08 5.28
C LEU A 39 1.94 20.03 4.98
N HIS A 40 0.79 19.82 5.62
CA HIS A 40 -0.39 20.68 5.50
C HIS A 40 -0.90 20.85 4.05
N PHE A 41 -0.82 19.79 3.24
CA PHE A 41 -1.38 19.84 1.88
C PHE A 41 -2.89 20.10 1.92
N THR A 42 -3.37 20.89 0.96
CA THR A 42 -4.81 21.03 0.71
C THR A 42 -5.41 19.69 0.28
N LYS A 43 -6.73 19.58 0.37
CA LYS A 43 -7.43 18.35 -0.04
C LYS A 43 -7.17 18.07 -1.53
N GLU A 44 -7.23 19.10 -2.35
CA GLU A 44 -7.04 19.05 -3.79
C GLU A 44 -5.63 18.56 -4.14
N LEU A 45 -4.62 19.11 -3.47
CA LEU A 45 -3.22 18.72 -3.69
C LEU A 45 -2.97 17.27 -3.24
N ARG A 46 -3.57 16.85 -2.13
CA ARG A 46 -3.50 15.44 -1.67
C ARG A 46 -4.11 14.49 -2.68
N GLU A 47 -5.27 14.82 -3.22
CA GLU A 47 -5.96 13.99 -4.22
C GLU A 47 -5.13 13.89 -5.51
N GLN A 48 -4.57 15.01 -5.98
CA GLN A 48 -3.69 15.05 -7.14
C GLN A 48 -2.46 14.16 -6.95
N VAL A 49 -1.69 14.38 -5.88
CA VAL A 49 -0.46 13.62 -5.59
C VAL A 49 -0.75 12.13 -5.38
N THR A 50 -1.84 11.81 -4.68
CA THR A 50 -2.29 10.41 -4.50
C THR A 50 -2.62 9.75 -5.84
N SER A 51 -3.27 10.48 -6.75
CA SER A 51 -3.58 9.99 -8.09
C SER A 51 -2.31 9.70 -8.89
N GLN A 52 -1.33 10.62 -8.86
CA GLN A 52 -0.04 10.43 -9.53
C GLN A 52 0.73 9.22 -8.99
N ILE A 53 0.77 9.02 -7.66
CA ILE A 53 1.37 7.81 -7.05
C ILE A 53 0.64 6.54 -7.48
N ARG A 54 -0.70 6.60 -7.61
CA ARG A 54 -1.51 5.49 -8.10
C ARG A 54 -1.15 5.14 -9.53
N GLU A 55 -0.97 6.11 -10.42
CA GLU A 55 -0.51 5.86 -11.79
C GLU A 55 0.88 5.22 -11.80
N LEU A 56 1.82 5.76 -11.01
CA LEU A 56 3.16 5.19 -10.90
C LEU A 56 3.17 3.74 -10.41
N SER A 57 2.22 3.36 -9.54
CA SER A 57 2.05 1.97 -9.08
C SER A 57 1.67 0.99 -10.21
N ARG A 58 1.20 1.51 -11.35
CA ARG A 58 0.75 0.72 -12.50
C ARG A 58 1.86 0.37 -13.48
N CYS A 59 3.05 0.96 -13.32
CA CYS A 59 4.21 0.58 -14.12
C CYS A 59 4.45 -0.93 -14.05
N THR A 60 4.80 -1.52 -15.19
CA THR A 60 4.96 -2.97 -15.37
C THR A 60 6.43 -3.40 -15.48
N SER A 61 7.35 -2.45 -15.54
CA SER A 61 8.80 -2.69 -15.62
C SER A 61 9.55 -1.65 -14.80
N ASP A 62 10.76 -1.98 -14.36
CA ASP A 62 11.64 -1.05 -13.66
C ASP A 62 11.93 0.18 -14.52
N ASN A 63 12.22 -0.02 -15.81
CA ASN A 63 12.53 1.07 -16.72
C ASN A 63 11.36 2.05 -16.88
N HIS A 64 10.12 1.54 -17.02
CA HIS A 64 8.94 2.40 -17.07
C HIS A 64 8.68 3.13 -15.75
N PHE A 65 8.92 2.46 -14.63
CA PHE A 65 8.78 3.08 -13.31
C PHE A 65 9.81 4.20 -13.13
N ASP A 66 11.08 3.94 -13.45
CA ASP A 66 12.17 4.91 -13.26
C ASP A 66 11.95 6.16 -14.10
N LEU A 67 11.61 6.01 -15.39
CA LEU A 67 11.31 7.15 -16.27
C LEU A 67 10.08 7.95 -15.79
N ALA A 68 8.99 7.26 -15.40
CA ALA A 68 7.79 7.92 -14.92
C ALA A 68 8.02 8.61 -13.56
N ALA A 69 8.79 8.00 -12.67
CA ALA A 69 9.15 8.57 -11.37
C ALA A 69 10.02 9.81 -11.53
N GLU A 70 11.00 9.78 -12.44
CA GLU A 70 11.86 10.94 -12.73
C GLU A 70 11.05 12.11 -13.28
N ALA A 71 10.19 11.88 -14.28
CA ALA A 71 9.33 12.92 -14.84
C ALA A 71 8.40 13.53 -13.79
N LEU A 72 7.80 12.69 -12.95
CA LEU A 72 6.91 13.14 -11.87
C LEU A 72 7.66 13.92 -10.79
N LEU A 73 8.86 13.49 -10.43
CA LEU A 73 9.70 14.19 -9.47
C LEU A 73 10.16 15.54 -10.00
N GLU A 74 10.47 15.65 -11.29
CA GLU A 74 10.80 16.93 -11.94
C GLU A 74 9.62 17.91 -11.84
N GLU A 75 8.41 17.46 -12.15
CA GLU A 75 7.17 18.23 -11.95
C GLU A 75 7.05 18.70 -10.49
N TRP A 76 7.17 17.79 -9.52
CA TRP A 76 7.02 18.12 -8.10
C TRP A 76 8.16 18.98 -7.53
N TYR A 77 9.37 18.92 -8.08
CA TYR A 77 10.46 19.81 -7.67
C TYR A 77 10.24 21.25 -8.14
N SER A 78 9.56 21.42 -9.27
CA SER A 78 9.22 22.73 -9.83
C SER A 78 8.13 23.44 -9.01
N ASP A 79 7.27 22.69 -8.30
CA ASP A 79 6.24 23.22 -7.41
C ASP A 79 6.73 23.31 -5.96
N GLU A 80 6.89 24.54 -5.44
CA GLU A 80 7.32 24.77 -4.05
C GLU A 80 6.39 24.10 -3.03
N SER A 81 5.09 24.00 -3.32
CA SER A 81 4.11 23.42 -2.41
C SER A 81 4.28 21.90 -2.24
N VAL A 82 4.92 21.22 -3.20
CA VAL A 82 5.12 19.76 -3.19
C VAL A 82 6.59 19.39 -2.96
N ARG A 83 7.53 20.33 -3.07
CA ARG A 83 8.97 20.07 -3.07
C ARG A 83 9.45 19.22 -1.90
N GLU A 84 9.06 19.52 -0.66
CA GLU A 84 9.48 18.71 0.51
C GLU A 84 8.96 17.27 0.42
N PHE A 85 7.72 17.10 -0.06
CA PHE A 85 7.16 15.79 -0.30
C PHE A 85 7.92 15.05 -1.40
N ALA A 86 8.33 15.72 -2.48
CA ALA A 86 9.12 15.13 -3.55
C ALA A 86 10.45 14.57 -3.04
N ILE A 87 11.16 15.33 -2.18
CA ILE A 87 12.40 14.87 -1.53
C ILE A 87 12.14 13.62 -0.69
N TYR A 88 11.08 13.64 0.12
CA TYR A 88 10.68 12.49 0.93
C TYR A 88 10.37 11.26 0.07
N PHE A 89 9.52 11.44 -0.95
CA PHE A 89 9.03 10.35 -1.78
C PHE A 89 10.16 9.70 -2.57
N ARG A 90 11.04 10.51 -3.17
CA ARG A 90 12.25 10.03 -3.86
C ARG A 90 13.08 9.14 -2.93
N ARG A 91 13.42 9.64 -1.75
CA ARG A 91 14.27 8.89 -0.81
C ARG A 91 13.64 7.57 -0.38
N GLN A 92 12.35 7.58 -0.03
CA GLN A 92 11.70 6.40 0.55
C GLN A 92 11.27 5.36 -0.49
N TYR A 93 10.71 5.81 -1.61
CA TYR A 93 9.95 4.96 -2.53
C TYR A 93 10.57 4.87 -3.93
N VAL A 94 11.62 5.64 -4.21
CA VAL A 94 12.38 5.54 -5.45
C VAL A 94 13.80 5.05 -5.15
N GLU A 95 14.51 5.59 -4.16
CA GLU A 95 15.91 5.19 -3.92
C GLU A 95 16.03 4.01 -2.96
N LEU A 96 15.34 4.07 -1.82
CA LEU A 96 15.49 3.06 -0.76
C LEU A 96 14.67 1.79 -1.02
N ASP A 97 13.45 1.91 -1.52
CA ASP A 97 12.56 0.76 -1.73
C ASP A 97 11.63 0.95 -2.92
N LYS A 98 12.05 0.43 -4.09
CA LYS A 98 11.27 0.41 -5.33
C LYS A 98 10.24 -0.73 -5.39
N ASN A 99 10.16 -1.61 -4.39
CA ASN A 99 9.44 -2.89 -4.50
C ASN A 99 7.94 -2.81 -4.17
N TRP A 100 7.27 -1.76 -4.65
CA TRP A 100 5.84 -1.50 -4.37
C TRP A 100 4.96 -1.34 -5.61
N PHE A 101 5.54 -1.18 -6.80
CA PHE A 101 4.80 -1.10 -8.06
C PHE A 101 4.65 -2.48 -8.76
N ALA A 102 3.79 -2.57 -9.77
CA ALA A 102 3.33 -3.82 -10.36
C ALA A 102 4.31 -4.48 -11.37
N LYS A 103 5.58 -4.68 -10.98
CA LYS A 103 6.66 -5.25 -11.82
C LYS A 103 6.39 -6.65 -12.43
N GLN A 104 5.53 -7.46 -11.81
CA GLN A 104 5.08 -8.75 -12.38
C GLN A 104 3.68 -9.02 -11.84
N GLY A 105 2.72 -9.25 -12.74
CA GLY A 105 1.45 -9.94 -12.47
C GLY A 105 0.65 -9.42 -11.28
N ALA A 106 -0.36 -8.60 -11.57
CA ALA A 106 -1.30 -8.07 -10.60
C ALA A 106 -1.92 -9.18 -9.73
N GLY A 107 -2.13 -8.89 -8.45
CA GLY A 107 -2.88 -9.79 -7.56
C GLY A 107 -3.20 -9.22 -6.19
N CYS A 108 -2.48 -8.21 -5.70
CA CYS A 108 -2.76 -7.67 -4.36
C CYS A 108 -2.56 -6.16 -4.34
N ARG A 109 -3.34 -5.45 -5.17
CA ARG A 109 -3.62 -4.02 -4.95
C ARG A 109 -4.74 -3.81 -3.92
N THR A 110 -5.33 -4.89 -3.42
CA THR A 110 -6.51 -4.87 -2.55
C THR A 110 -6.13 -4.54 -1.11
N ASP A 111 -6.50 -3.32 -0.74
CA ASP A 111 -6.79 -2.83 0.61
C ASP A 111 -7.73 -3.74 1.42
N ASN A 112 -8.71 -4.37 0.77
CA ASN A 112 -9.85 -5.02 1.42
C ASN A 112 -9.52 -6.17 2.39
N GLY A 113 -8.50 -6.99 2.12
CA GLY A 113 -8.17 -8.13 2.98
C GLY A 113 -7.49 -7.74 4.28
N ILE A 114 -6.44 -6.92 4.19
CA ILE A 114 -5.63 -6.51 5.35
C ILE A 114 -6.36 -5.45 6.16
N GLU A 115 -7.04 -4.50 5.52
CA GLU A 115 -7.79 -3.45 6.23
C GLU A 115 -9.04 -4.03 6.88
N GLY A 116 -9.74 -4.95 6.22
CA GLY A 116 -10.84 -5.70 6.81
C GLY A 116 -10.39 -6.45 8.07
N CYS A 117 -9.31 -7.22 7.99
CA CYS A 117 -8.76 -7.94 9.15
C CYS A 117 -8.33 -6.98 10.27
N ASN A 118 -7.60 -5.91 9.96
CA ASN A 118 -7.15 -4.94 10.97
C ASN A 118 -8.32 -4.19 11.61
N HIS A 119 -9.35 -3.83 10.84
CA HIS A 119 -10.57 -3.23 11.36
C HIS A 119 -11.25 -4.17 12.36
N TRP A 120 -11.44 -5.45 11.99
CA TRP A 120 -12.03 -6.44 12.88
C TRP A 120 -11.20 -6.67 14.15
N ILE A 121 -9.88 -6.78 14.04
CA ILE A 121 -9.00 -6.91 15.22
C ILE A 121 -9.18 -5.70 16.16
N LYS A 122 -9.21 -4.48 15.62
CA LYS A 122 -9.47 -3.28 16.45
C LYS A 122 -10.86 -3.30 17.07
N VAL A 123 -11.88 -3.72 16.32
CA VAL A 123 -13.26 -3.85 16.82
C VAL A 123 -13.39 -4.89 17.94
N ILE A 124 -12.65 -6.01 17.86
CA ILE A 124 -12.66 -7.08 18.86
C ILE A 124 -11.90 -6.68 20.12
N PHE A 125 -10.70 -6.13 19.95
CA PHE A 125 -9.73 -6.02 21.04
C PHE A 125 -9.61 -4.62 21.63
N ILE A 126 -9.93 -3.56 20.88
CA ILE A 126 -9.81 -2.18 21.35
C ILE A 126 -11.18 -1.65 21.81
N THR A 127 -12.22 -1.86 21.03
CA THR A 127 -13.60 -1.56 21.45
C THR A 127 -14.12 -2.73 22.27
N ARG A 128 -13.91 -2.70 23.59
CA ARG A 128 -14.37 -3.70 24.60
C ARG A 128 -15.88 -3.99 24.64
N SER A 129 -16.66 -3.57 23.64
CA SER A 129 -18.12 -3.48 23.65
C SER A 129 -18.86 -4.53 22.81
N LEU A 130 -18.16 -5.45 22.13
CA LEU A 130 -18.80 -6.51 21.37
C LEU A 130 -18.51 -7.89 21.95
N PRO A 131 -19.55 -8.71 22.23
CA PRO A 131 -19.36 -10.10 22.63
C PRO A 131 -18.57 -10.86 21.57
N LEU A 132 -17.52 -11.58 21.98
CA LEU A 132 -16.63 -12.36 21.10
C LEU A 132 -17.37 -13.24 20.08
N LEU A 133 -18.51 -13.82 20.47
CA LEU A 133 -19.37 -14.63 19.59
C LEU A 133 -19.95 -13.83 18.41
N ALA A 134 -20.45 -12.62 18.66
CA ALA A 134 -21.02 -11.76 17.62
C ALA A 134 -19.96 -11.32 16.60
N VAL A 135 -18.70 -11.22 17.02
CA VAL A 135 -17.61 -10.91 16.11
C VAL A 135 -17.14 -12.13 15.33
N ALA A 136 -17.04 -13.30 15.98
CA ALA A 136 -16.68 -14.55 15.31
C ALA A 136 -17.65 -14.87 14.16
N GLU A 137 -18.95 -14.66 14.37
CA GLU A 137 -19.96 -14.86 13.32
C GLU A 137 -19.81 -13.89 12.13
N LYS A 138 -19.50 -12.61 12.41
CA LYS A 138 -19.29 -11.62 11.35
C LYS A 138 -17.99 -11.86 10.59
N MET A 139 -16.91 -12.26 11.27
CA MET A 139 -15.66 -12.67 10.61
C MET A 139 -15.87 -13.91 9.72
N LYS A 140 -16.62 -14.91 10.20
CA LYS A 140 -16.98 -16.08 9.39
C LYS A 140 -17.72 -15.68 8.12
N LYS A 141 -18.71 -14.78 8.21
CA LYS A 141 -19.44 -14.25 7.04
C LYS A 141 -18.53 -13.47 6.08
N PHE A 142 -17.63 -12.63 6.60
CA PHE A 142 -16.68 -11.88 5.78
C PHE A 142 -15.70 -12.81 5.03
N LEU A 143 -15.14 -13.80 5.71
CA LEU A 143 -14.22 -14.78 5.11
C LEU A 143 -14.91 -15.66 4.06
N LEU A 144 -16.16 -16.05 4.28
CA LEU A 144 -16.96 -16.78 3.28
C LEU A 144 -17.23 -15.92 2.04
N LYS A 145 -17.60 -14.64 2.22
CA LYS A 145 -17.82 -13.71 1.10
C LYS A 145 -16.54 -13.45 0.30
N ALA A 146 -15.40 -13.30 0.98
CA ALA A 146 -14.10 -13.12 0.33
C ALA A 146 -13.68 -14.36 -0.48
N ARG A 147 -14.08 -15.56 -0.03
CA ARG A 147 -13.87 -16.82 -0.76
C ARG A 147 -14.67 -16.87 -2.06
N ASP A 148 -15.92 -16.43 -2.03
CA ASP A 148 -16.82 -16.50 -3.18
C ASP A 148 -16.42 -15.50 -4.29
N THR A 149 -15.88 -14.34 -3.92
CA THR A 149 -15.33 -13.37 -4.88
C THR A 149 -14.06 -13.83 -5.60
N ASN A 150 -13.27 -14.75 -5.03
CA ASN A 150 -12.05 -15.27 -5.67
C ASN A 150 -12.32 -16.46 -6.61
N ASN A 151 -13.53 -17.03 -6.60
CA ASN A 151 -13.91 -18.13 -7.48
C ASN A 151 -14.59 -17.64 -8.78
N GLY A 152 -14.81 -16.33 -8.95
CA GLY A 152 -15.46 -15.73 -10.11
C GLY A 152 -14.53 -15.19 -11.20
N GLU A 153 -13.20 -15.26 -11.03
CA GLU A 153 -12.21 -14.73 -12.00
C GLU A 153 -11.34 -15.84 -12.62
N LEU A 154 -11.82 -17.10 -12.66
CA LEU A 154 -11.16 -18.23 -13.32
C LEU A 154 -11.91 -18.74 -14.57
N GLU A 155 -12.78 -17.92 -15.14
CA GLU A 155 -13.26 -18.08 -16.51
C GLU A 155 -12.97 -16.81 -17.30
N LEU A 156 -11.81 -16.77 -17.95
CA LEU A 156 -11.52 -16.13 -19.26
C LEU A 156 -10.09 -16.45 -19.68
#